data_AF-A0A521K811-F1
#
_entry.id   AF-A0A521K811-F1
#
_cell.length_a   1.000
_cell.length_b   1.000
_cell.length_c   1.000
_cell.angle_alpha   90.00
_cell.angle_beta   90.00
_cell.angle_gamma   90.00
#
_symmetry.space_group_name_H-M   'P 1'
#
loop_
_entity.id
_entity.type
_entity.pdbx_description
1 polymer ?
#
loop_
_entity_poly.entity_id
_entity_poly.type
_entity_poly.pdbx_seq_one_letter_code
_entity_poly.pdbx_strand_id
1 'polypeptide(L)'
;MGASSHRLIVDTLRAGADRFGFRLIEYSVQSNHVHLLVEVPDRHALTRGAKGLFVRLAKQLNRAWGRRGQVFAERFHARALCSPREVRRALAYVLHNARRHGSHGSGIDPHSSGPWFDGFSTRRERDDPAAEFIRRMASWAPVVCRATSWLLRVGWRRCGPIAVEERVLAWSEPG
;
A
#
# COMPACT_ATOMS: atom_id res chain seq x y z
N MET A 1 -12.48 -9.91 -5.02
CA MET A 1 -12.93 -8.51 -5.21
C MET A 1 -13.07 -8.26 -6.71
N GLY A 2 -14.20 -7.73 -7.19
CA GLY A 2 -14.34 -7.39 -8.61
C GLY A 2 -13.49 -6.18 -9.01
N ALA A 3 -13.19 -6.01 -10.30
CA ALA A 3 -12.37 -4.91 -10.83
C ALA A 3 -12.94 -3.51 -10.47
N SER A 4 -14.26 -3.38 -10.34
CA SER A 4 -14.94 -2.15 -9.92
C SER A 4 -14.65 -1.77 -8.46
N SER A 5 -14.65 -2.75 -7.53
CA SER A 5 -14.33 -2.52 -6.12
C SER A 5 -12.88 -2.10 -5.93
N HIS A 6 -11.97 -2.67 -6.71
CA HIS A 6 -10.56 -2.30 -6.65
C HIS A 6 -10.31 -0.85 -7.09
N ARG A 7 -10.92 -0.45 -8.23
CA ARG A 7 -10.82 0.93 -8.72
C ARG A 7 -11.36 1.94 -7.72
N LEU A 8 -12.49 1.64 -7.07
CA LEU A 8 -13.06 2.49 -6.03
C LEU A 8 -12.09 2.72 -4.87
N ILE A 9 -11.43 1.65 -4.39
CA ILE A 9 -10.45 1.74 -3.30
C ILE A 9 -9.28 2.60 -3.74
N VAL A 10 -8.72 2.33 -4.92
CA VAL A 10 -7.62 3.09 -5.53
C VAL A 10 -7.94 4.59 -5.63
N ASP A 11 -9.10 4.95 -6.16
CA ASP A 11 -9.50 6.35 -6.31
C ASP A 11 -9.74 7.01 -4.94
N THR A 12 -10.25 6.26 -3.97
CA THR A 12 -10.45 6.74 -2.60
C THR A 12 -9.14 6.99 -1.87
N LEU A 13 -8.17 6.07 -2.02
CA LEU A 13 -6.82 6.23 -1.49
C LEU A 13 -6.17 7.48 -2.10
N ARG A 14 -6.25 7.65 -3.42
CA ARG A 14 -5.70 8.83 -4.11
C ARG A 14 -6.29 10.14 -3.57
N ALA A 15 -7.61 10.20 -3.36
CA ALA A 15 -8.27 11.39 -2.83
C ALA A 15 -7.86 11.75 -1.39
N GLY A 16 -7.36 10.78 -0.63
CA GLY A 16 -6.86 10.93 0.74
C GLY A 16 -5.35 10.84 0.89
N ALA A 17 -4.59 10.73 -0.20
CA ALA A 17 -3.17 10.43 -0.17
C ALA A 17 -2.31 11.59 0.38
N ASP A 18 -2.75 12.84 0.22
CA ASP A 18 -2.03 14.03 0.70
C ASP A 18 -2.96 14.98 1.44
N ARG A 19 -3.09 14.81 2.76
CA ARG A 19 -4.01 15.60 3.61
C ARG A 19 -3.42 15.84 4.99
N PHE A 20 -3.48 17.08 5.48
CA PHE A 20 -3.09 17.42 6.87
C PHE A 20 -1.64 17.03 7.23
N GLY A 21 -0.72 17.02 6.25
CA GLY A 21 0.66 16.57 6.43
C GLY A 21 0.85 15.04 6.38
N PHE A 22 -0.22 14.26 6.19
CA PHE A 22 -0.16 12.83 5.92
C PHE A 22 0.03 12.59 4.43
N ARG A 23 1.10 11.89 4.08
CA ARG A 23 1.47 11.54 2.70
C ARG A 23 1.54 10.03 2.55
N LEU A 24 0.63 9.45 1.78
CA LEU A 24 0.61 8.01 1.47
C LEU A 24 1.66 7.69 0.42
N ILE A 25 2.68 6.90 0.77
CA ILE A 25 3.81 6.56 -0.11
C ILE A 25 3.67 5.17 -0.72
N GLU A 26 3.24 4.17 0.05
CA GLU A 26 2.96 2.82 -0.46
C GLU A 26 1.76 2.23 0.26
N TYR A 27 1.07 1.28 -0.37
CA TYR A 27 -0.05 0.58 0.25
C TYR A 27 -0.18 -0.86 -0.21
N SER A 28 -0.88 -1.66 0.59
CA SER A 28 -1.51 -2.91 0.17
C SER A 28 -2.86 -3.09 0.82
N VAL A 29 -3.83 -3.54 0.03
CA VAL A 29 -5.22 -3.75 0.43
C VAL A 29 -5.49 -5.24 0.50
N GLN A 30 -6.09 -5.66 1.60
CA GLN A 30 -6.61 -7.01 1.77
C GLN A 30 -8.12 -7.03 1.96
N SER A 31 -8.69 -8.24 2.01
CA SER A 31 -10.10 -8.44 2.34
C SER A 31 -10.47 -7.97 3.75
N ASN A 32 -9.55 -8.03 4.72
CA ASN A 32 -9.81 -7.71 6.12
C ASN A 32 -8.92 -6.59 6.70
N HIS A 33 -7.84 -6.16 6.04
CA HIS A 33 -6.98 -5.07 6.52
C HIS A 33 -6.29 -4.29 5.40
N VAL A 34 -5.73 -3.13 5.73
CA VAL A 34 -4.95 -2.30 4.82
C VAL A 34 -3.62 -1.95 5.47
N HIS A 35 -2.51 -2.16 4.76
CA HIS A 35 -1.19 -1.71 5.17
C HIS A 35 -0.81 -0.44 4.41
N LEU A 36 -0.27 0.54 5.13
CA LEU A 36 0.10 1.84 4.59
C LEU A 36 1.54 2.17 5.02
N LEU A 37 2.33 2.67 4.07
CA LEU A 37 3.61 3.31 4.33
C LEU A 37 3.44 4.80 4.07
N VAL A 38 3.72 5.62 5.08
CA VAL A 38 3.35 7.04 5.08
C VAL A 38 4.49 7.92 5.55
N GLU A 39 4.57 9.13 5.01
CA GLU A 39 5.40 10.21 5.56
C GLU A 39 4.48 11.19 6.29
N VAL A 40 4.87 11.50 7.53
CA VAL A 40 4.15 12.42 8.43
C VAL A 40 5.16 13.26 9.21
N PRO A 41 4.90 14.55 9.45
CA PRO A 41 5.79 15.38 10.26
C PRO A 41 5.68 15.04 11.76
N ASP A 42 4.52 14.58 12.22
CA ASP A 42 4.26 14.30 13.62
C ASP A 42 3.07 13.33 13.81
N ARG A 43 2.85 12.92 15.06
CA ARG A 43 1.76 12.01 15.46
C ARG A 43 0.36 12.61 15.19
N HIS A 44 0.22 13.92 15.25
CA HIS A 44 -1.07 14.58 15.04
C HIS A 44 -1.48 14.56 13.57
N ALA A 45 -0.55 14.80 12.64
CA ALA A 45 -0.72 14.60 11.21
C ALA A 45 -1.07 13.14 10.90
N LEU A 46 -0.37 12.18 11.51
CA LEU A 46 -0.68 10.75 11.39
C LEU A 46 -2.12 10.44 11.78
N THR A 47 -2.54 10.81 13.00
CA THR A 47 -3.88 10.51 13.50
C THR A 47 -4.97 11.18 12.68
N ARG A 48 -4.82 12.47 12.34
CA ARG A 48 -5.84 13.19 11.54
C ARG A 48 -5.93 12.67 10.11
N GLY A 49 -4.79 12.45 9.46
CA GLY A 49 -4.71 11.92 8.10
C GLY A 49 -5.31 10.52 8.01
N ALA A 50 -4.85 9.61 8.86
CA ALA A 50 -5.36 8.23 8.91
C ALA A 50 -6.87 8.19 9.19
N LYS A 51 -7.36 8.96 10.17
CA LYS A 51 -8.81 9.05 10.46
C LYS A 51 -9.59 9.52 9.23
N GLY A 52 -9.13 10.58 8.57
CA GLY A 52 -9.78 11.11 7.37
C GLY A 52 -9.80 10.11 6.21
N LEU A 53 -8.70 9.37 6.01
CA LEU A 53 -8.59 8.33 4.99
C LEU A 53 -9.56 7.17 5.26
N PHE A 54 -9.54 6.61 6.47
CA PHE A 54 -10.39 5.47 6.83
C PHE A 54 -11.87 5.83 6.83
N VAL A 55 -12.26 7.03 7.24
CA VAL A 55 -13.66 7.50 7.13
C VAL A 55 -14.09 7.56 5.67
N ARG A 56 -13.22 8.04 4.76
CA ARG A 56 -13.55 8.12 3.34
C ARG A 56 -13.68 6.73 2.72
N LEU A 57 -12.74 5.83 3.01
CA LEU A 57 -12.81 4.43 2.60
C LEU A 57 -14.10 3.77 3.10
N ALA A 58 -14.41 3.89 4.39
CA ALA A 58 -15.60 3.30 4.97
C ALA A 58 -16.89 3.81 4.29
N LYS A 59 -17.00 5.12 4.04
CA LYS A 59 -18.16 5.71 3.34
C LYS A 59 -18.31 5.18 1.92
N GLN A 60 -17.22 5.11 1.15
CA GLN A 60 -17.25 4.65 -0.23
C GLN A 60 -17.56 3.15 -0.32
N LEU A 61 -16.93 2.34 0.53
CA LEU A 61 -17.17 0.89 0.58
C LEU A 61 -18.61 0.58 1.00
N ASN A 62 -19.13 1.24 2.04
CA ASN A 62 -20.53 1.10 2.46
C ASN A 62 -21.50 1.45 1.34
N ARG A 63 -21.27 2.57 0.63
CA ARG A 63 -22.09 2.96 -0.52
C ARG A 63 -22.06 1.90 -1.62
N ALA A 64 -20.88 1.39 -1.96
CA ALA A 64 -20.73 0.37 -2.99
C ALA A 64 -21.37 -0.97 -2.62
N TRP A 65 -21.40 -1.30 -1.33
CA TRP A 65 -22.05 -2.50 -0.80
C TRP A 65 -23.53 -2.30 -0.46
N GLY A 66 -24.10 -1.11 -0.65
CA GLY A 66 -25.48 -0.80 -0.27
C GLY A 66 -25.75 -0.94 1.23
N ARG A 67 -24.70 -0.92 2.08
CA ARG A 67 -24.81 -1.11 3.53
C ARG A 67 -24.45 0.15 4.31
N ARG A 68 -24.71 0.14 5.61
CA ARG A 68 -24.31 1.18 6.57
C ARG A 68 -23.53 0.54 7.72
N GLY A 69 -22.87 1.37 8.52
CA GLY A 69 -22.18 0.95 9.74
C GLY A 69 -20.65 0.87 9.62
N GLN A 70 -20.03 0.20 10.57
CA GLN A 70 -18.58 0.12 10.68
C GLN A 70 -17.98 -0.74 9.56
N VAL A 71 -16.85 -0.29 9.01
CA VAL A 71 -16.06 -1.03 8.02
C VAL A 71 -14.75 -1.52 8.62
N PHE A 72 -14.08 -0.66 9.39
CA PHE A 72 -12.85 -0.99 10.11
C PHE A 72 -13.19 -1.12 11.60
N ALA A 73 -13.06 -2.34 12.14
CA ALA A 73 -13.41 -2.66 13.53
C ALA A 73 -12.43 -2.03 14.54
N GLU A 74 -11.14 -2.02 14.19
CA GLU A 74 -10.05 -1.61 15.08
C GLU A 74 -9.48 -0.24 14.71
N ARG A 75 -8.73 0.33 15.65
CA ARG A 75 -7.85 1.48 15.37
C ARG A 75 -6.66 1.01 14.53
N PHE A 76 -6.00 1.95 13.86
CA PHE A 76 -4.76 1.64 13.16
C PHE A 76 -3.61 1.43 14.16
N HIS A 77 -2.75 0.46 13.87
CA HIS A 77 -1.43 0.33 14.50
C HIS A 77 -0.41 1.15 13.71
N ALA A 78 0.55 1.79 14.38
CA ALA A 78 1.59 2.59 13.73
C ALA A 78 2.94 2.44 14.41
N ARG A 79 3.97 2.28 13.58
CA ARG A 79 5.38 2.20 14.00
C ARG A 79 6.22 3.14 13.14
N ALA A 80 7.07 3.94 13.79
CA ALA A 80 8.07 4.73 13.10
C ALA A 80 9.20 3.84 12.58
N LEU A 81 9.67 4.08 11.35
CA LEU A 81 10.79 3.37 10.74
C LEU A 81 12.01 4.29 10.77
N CYS A 82 13.09 3.84 11.43
CA CYS A 82 14.20 4.72 11.80
C CYS A 82 15.48 4.40 11.02
N SER A 83 15.50 3.33 10.22
CA SER A 83 16.68 2.91 9.47
C SER A 83 16.39 2.50 8.03
N PRO A 84 17.38 2.60 7.12
CA PRO A 84 17.28 2.08 5.76
C PRO A 84 16.80 0.63 5.68
N ARG A 85 17.29 -0.22 6.58
CA ARG A 85 16.95 -1.64 6.63
C ARG A 85 15.50 -1.88 7.03
N GLU A 86 15.01 -1.14 8.03
CA GLU A 86 13.60 -1.20 8.42
C GLU A 86 12.69 -0.74 7.28
N VAL A 87 13.07 0.32 6.57
CA VAL A 87 12.30 0.84 5.44
C VAL A 87 12.27 -0.15 4.28
N ARG A 88 13.41 -0.74 3.89
CA ARG A 88 13.43 -1.80 2.86
C ARG A 88 12.52 -2.97 3.25
N ARG A 89 12.57 -3.41 4.50
CA ARG A 89 11.74 -4.51 5.01
C ARG A 89 10.25 -4.16 4.96
N ALA A 90 9.88 -2.95 5.36
CA ALA A 90 8.50 -2.48 5.32
C ALA A 90 7.99 -2.36 3.87
N LEU A 91 8.80 -1.83 2.96
CA LEU A 91 8.48 -1.79 1.52
C LEU A 91 8.22 -3.20 0.98
N ALA A 92 9.15 -4.14 1.19
CA ALA A 92 9.00 -5.51 0.73
C ALA A 92 7.72 -6.13 1.32
N TYR A 93 7.48 -5.94 2.61
CA TYR A 93 6.29 -6.45 3.28
C TYR A 93 5.00 -5.90 2.65
N VAL A 94 4.89 -4.58 2.51
CA VAL A 94 3.70 -3.93 1.93
C VAL A 94 3.48 -4.39 0.49
N LEU A 95 4.52 -4.45 -0.34
CA LEU A 95 4.40 -4.73 -1.77
C LEU A 95 4.17 -6.20 -2.14
N HIS A 96 4.41 -7.16 -1.22
CA HIS A 96 4.27 -8.60 -1.48
C HIS A 96 3.13 -9.27 -0.72
N ASN A 97 2.27 -8.47 -0.12
CA ASN A 97 1.37 -8.93 0.91
C ASN A 97 0.22 -9.83 0.39
N ALA A 98 -0.31 -9.67 -0.84
CA ALA A 98 -1.32 -10.59 -1.38
C ALA A 98 -0.81 -12.02 -1.61
N ARG A 99 0.50 -12.22 -1.81
CA ARG A 99 1.09 -13.57 -1.90
C ARG A 99 0.95 -14.36 -0.61
N ARG A 100 0.95 -13.66 0.53
CA ARG A 100 0.77 -14.28 1.84
C ARG A 100 -0.63 -14.86 2.01
N HIS A 101 -1.62 -14.28 1.36
CA HIS A 101 -3.03 -14.69 1.44
C HIS A 101 -3.43 -15.68 0.34
N GLY A 102 -2.45 -16.30 -0.33
CA GLY A 102 -2.68 -17.35 -1.34
C GLY A 102 -3.46 -16.89 -2.57
N SER A 103 -3.66 -15.58 -2.75
CA SER A 103 -4.63 -15.04 -3.70
C SER A 103 -4.01 -14.69 -5.06
N HIS A 104 -2.68 -14.60 -5.15
CA HIS A 104 -1.95 -14.28 -6.37
C HIS A 104 -0.62 -15.04 -6.45
N GLY A 105 -0.30 -15.56 -7.64
CA GLY A 105 0.90 -16.33 -7.95
C GLY A 105 2.20 -15.51 -8.00
N SER A 106 3.04 -15.77 -9.01
CA SER A 106 4.27 -15.00 -9.21
C SER A 106 4.00 -13.62 -9.80
N GLY A 107 4.67 -12.56 -9.33
CA GLY A 107 4.62 -11.23 -9.95
C GLY A 107 4.33 -10.09 -8.98
N ILE A 108 4.09 -8.89 -9.53
CA ILE A 108 3.70 -7.70 -8.77
C ILE A 108 2.29 -7.89 -8.20
N ASP A 109 2.09 -7.55 -6.92
CA ASP A 109 0.78 -7.65 -6.27
C ASP A 109 -0.17 -6.57 -6.81
N PRO A 110 -1.27 -6.94 -7.51
CA PRO A 110 -2.23 -5.98 -8.08
C PRO A 110 -3.06 -5.25 -7.02
N HIS A 111 -3.08 -5.73 -5.77
CA HIS A 111 -3.75 -5.09 -4.64
C HIS A 111 -2.82 -4.19 -3.82
N SER A 112 -1.61 -3.95 -4.32
CA SER A 112 -0.64 -3.03 -3.75
C SER A 112 -0.37 -1.84 -4.67
N SER A 113 0.46 -0.90 -4.20
CA SER A 113 1.06 0.14 -5.03
C SER A 113 2.21 -0.35 -5.92
N GLY A 114 2.54 -1.65 -5.89
CA GLY A 114 3.59 -2.28 -6.69
C GLY A 114 3.61 -1.93 -8.18
N PRO A 115 2.46 -1.77 -8.89
CA PRO A 115 2.47 -1.36 -10.29
C PRO A 115 3.17 0.00 -10.55
N TRP A 116 3.21 0.90 -9.56
CA TRP A 116 3.92 2.18 -9.65
C TRP A 116 5.31 2.15 -9.00
N PHE A 117 5.70 1.06 -8.33
CA PHE A 117 6.97 0.97 -7.62
C PHE A 117 8.14 0.80 -8.60
N ASP A 118 9.19 1.60 -8.39
CA ASP A 118 10.40 1.65 -9.22
C ASP A 118 11.62 0.96 -8.57
N GLY A 119 11.41 0.32 -7.42
CA GLY A 119 12.45 -0.29 -6.62
C GLY A 119 12.65 -1.79 -6.82
N PHE A 120 11.92 -2.40 -7.77
CA PHE A 120 12.04 -3.82 -8.07
C PHE A 120 13.32 -4.14 -8.86
N SER A 121 14.00 -5.24 -8.53
CA SER A 121 15.23 -5.68 -9.22
C SER A 121 14.99 -6.16 -10.65
N THR A 122 13.83 -6.77 -10.89
CA THR A 122 13.40 -7.26 -12.21
C THR A 122 11.90 -7.14 -12.34
N ARG A 123 11.38 -6.33 -13.27
CA ARG A 123 9.97 -6.36 -13.66
C ARG A 123 9.73 -7.53 -14.62
N ARG A 124 9.63 -8.74 -14.11
CA ARG A 124 9.09 -9.86 -14.90
C ARG A 124 7.57 -9.84 -14.78
N GLU A 125 6.92 -9.18 -15.72
CA GLU A 125 5.51 -9.42 -16.01
C GLU A 125 5.46 -10.76 -16.78
N ARG A 126 4.86 -11.81 -16.20
CA ARG A 126 4.48 -12.98 -17.00
C ARG A 126 3.31 -12.59 -17.89
N ASP A 127 3.13 -13.24 -19.03
CA ASP A 127 1.89 -13.13 -19.81
C ASP A 127 0.76 -13.93 -19.14
N ASP A 128 0.25 -13.40 -18.03
CA ASP A 128 -0.95 -13.88 -17.36
C ASP A 128 -2.02 -12.77 -17.28
N PRO A 129 -3.29 -13.10 -16.97
CA PRO A 129 -4.35 -12.10 -16.87
C PRO A 129 -4.10 -11.01 -15.82
N ALA A 130 -3.29 -11.29 -14.78
CA ALA A 130 -2.93 -10.29 -13.79
C ALA A 130 -1.97 -9.25 -14.38
N ALA A 131 -1.10 -9.63 -15.32
CA ALA A 131 -0.19 -8.70 -15.99
C ALA A 131 -0.91 -7.65 -16.85
N GLU A 132 -1.98 -8.00 -17.57
CA GLU A 132 -2.79 -7.01 -18.27
C GLU A 132 -3.44 -6.03 -17.29
N PHE A 133 -3.96 -6.54 -16.17
CA PHE A 133 -4.52 -5.70 -15.11
C PHE A 133 -3.47 -4.76 -14.50
N ILE A 134 -2.27 -5.26 -14.23
CA ILE A 134 -1.13 -4.49 -13.71
C ILE A 134 -0.72 -3.40 -14.70
N ARG A 135 -0.60 -3.71 -16.00
CA ARG A 135 -0.32 -2.72 -17.05
C ARG A 135 -1.39 -1.64 -17.11
N ARG A 136 -2.66 -2.04 -17.03
CA ARG A 136 -3.79 -1.10 -16.98
C ARG A 136 -3.75 -0.23 -15.72
N MET A 137 -3.36 -0.78 -14.57
CA MET A 137 -3.18 0.03 -13.35
C MET A 137 -2.02 1.01 -13.49
N ALA A 138 -0.90 0.57 -14.05
CA ALA A 138 0.29 1.39 -14.25
C ALA A 138 0.03 2.59 -15.18
N SER A 139 -0.97 2.51 -16.07
CA SER A 139 -1.39 3.65 -16.90
C SER A 139 -2.25 4.69 -16.15
N TRP A 140 -2.74 4.36 -14.96
CA TRP A 140 -3.46 5.32 -14.12
C TRP A 140 -2.49 6.24 -13.39
N ALA A 141 -2.93 7.47 -13.09
CA ALA A 141 -2.17 8.37 -12.22
C ALA A 141 -1.80 7.65 -10.91
N PRO A 142 -0.55 7.75 -10.41
CA PRO A 142 -0.16 7.11 -9.15
C PRO A 142 -1.13 7.48 -8.02
N VAL A 143 -1.46 6.50 -7.19
CA VAL A 143 -2.25 6.70 -5.97
C VAL A 143 -1.44 7.41 -4.90
N VAL A 144 -0.13 7.15 -4.93
CA VAL A 144 0.82 7.49 -3.88
C VAL A 144 1.51 8.81 -4.16
N CYS A 145 1.81 9.54 -3.10
CA CYS A 145 2.71 10.67 -3.12
C CYS A 145 4.13 10.19 -3.42
N ARG A 146 4.93 11.05 -4.06
CA ARG A 146 6.38 10.82 -4.11
C ARG A 146 6.97 10.97 -2.70
N ALA A 147 7.82 10.01 -2.33
CA ALA A 147 8.59 10.05 -1.10
C ALA A 147 9.52 11.28 -1.07
N THR A 148 9.59 11.94 0.07
CA THR A 148 10.38 13.15 0.30
C THR A 148 11.53 12.92 1.27
N SER A 149 11.35 12.01 2.22
CA SER A 149 12.38 11.62 3.17
C SER A 149 13.53 10.92 2.47
N TRP A 150 14.74 11.15 2.98
CA TRP A 150 15.91 10.46 2.48
C TRP A 150 15.77 8.94 2.62
N LEU A 151 15.19 8.47 3.73
CA LEU A 151 15.00 7.05 4.03
C LEU A 151 14.17 6.32 2.97
N LEU A 152 13.00 6.85 2.59
CA LEU A 152 12.10 6.24 1.60
C LEU A 152 12.50 6.52 0.15
N ARG A 153 13.20 7.64 -0.12
CA ARG A 153 13.65 7.96 -1.47
C ARG A 153 14.94 7.23 -1.87
N VAL A 154 15.91 7.16 -0.97
CA VAL A 154 17.29 6.74 -1.28
C VAL A 154 17.84 5.73 -0.29
N GLY A 155 17.64 5.96 1.01
CA GLY A 155 18.33 5.21 2.07
C GLY A 155 18.15 3.71 1.95
N TRP A 156 16.90 3.25 1.82
CA TRP A 156 16.57 1.83 1.71
C TRP A 156 17.27 1.12 0.55
N ARG A 157 17.56 1.81 -0.56
CA ARG A 157 18.21 1.23 -1.75
C ARG A 157 19.62 0.74 -1.46
N ARG A 158 20.28 1.28 -0.42
CA ARG A 158 21.60 0.80 0.05
C ARG A 158 21.55 -0.64 0.57
N CYS A 159 20.36 -1.14 0.92
CA CYS A 159 20.14 -2.53 1.32
C CYS A 159 19.79 -3.45 0.12
N GLY A 160 19.94 -2.95 -1.12
CA GLY A 160 19.65 -3.68 -2.35
C GLY A 160 18.20 -3.52 -2.82
N PRO A 161 17.93 -3.73 -4.12
CA PRO A 161 16.58 -3.68 -4.68
C PRO A 161 15.69 -4.76 -4.07
N ILE A 162 14.39 -4.64 -4.26
CA ILE A 162 13.39 -5.62 -3.82
C ILE A 162 13.18 -6.60 -4.97
N ALA A 163 13.32 -7.91 -4.73
CA ALA A 163 12.99 -8.87 -5.78
C ALA A 163 11.47 -8.98 -5.92
N VAL A 164 10.94 -9.06 -7.15
CA VAL A 164 9.49 -9.22 -7.33
C VAL A 164 8.99 -10.48 -6.62
N GLU A 165 9.83 -11.51 -6.51
CA GLU A 165 9.56 -12.80 -5.89
C GLU A 165 10.08 -12.90 -4.45
N GLU A 166 10.48 -11.79 -3.84
CA GLU A 166 11.02 -11.78 -2.48
C GLU A 166 10.01 -12.37 -1.49
N ARG A 167 10.44 -13.41 -0.77
CA ARG A 167 9.64 -13.97 0.33
C ARG A 167 9.87 -13.15 1.57
N VAL A 168 8.83 -12.42 1.98
CA VAL A 168 8.88 -11.61 3.18
C VAL A 168 8.32 -12.41 4.34
N LEU A 169 9.09 -12.49 5.43
CA LEU A 169 8.59 -13.05 6.68
C LEU A 169 7.40 -12.22 7.19
N ALA A 170 6.56 -12.84 8.01
CA ALA A 170 5.51 -12.11 8.70
C ALA A 170 6.10 -10.87 9.38
N TRP A 171 5.47 -9.72 9.18
CA TRP A 171 5.77 -8.56 10.02
C TRP A 171 5.29 -8.90 11.42
N SER A 172 6.21 -9.38 12.26
CA SER A 172 5.98 -9.55 13.69
C SER A 172 5.86 -8.15 14.27
N GLU A 173 4.64 -7.75 14.63
CA GLU A 173 4.47 -6.66 15.58
C GLU A 173 5.20 -7.07 16.87
N PRO A 174 6.15 -6.26 17.39
CA PRO A 174 6.55 -6.43 18.77
C PRO A 174 5.28 -6.22 19.62
N GLY A 175 5.00 -7.17 20.52
CA GLY A 175 3.94 -7.04 21.52
C GLY A 175 4.15 -5.84 22.43
#